data_AF-A0A178EA71-F1
#
_entry.id   AF-A0A178EA71-F1
#
_cell.length_a   1.000
_cell.length_b   1.000
_cell.length_c   1.000
_cell.angle_alpha   90.00
_cell.angle_beta   90.00
_cell.angle_gamma   90.00
#
_symmetry.space_group_name_H-M   'P 1'
#
loop_
_entity.id
_entity.type
_entity.pdbx_description
1 polymer ?
#
loop_
_entity_poly.entity_id
_entity_poly.type
_entity_poly.pdbx_seq_one_letter_code
_entity_poly.pdbx_strand_id
1 'polypeptide(L)'
;MESSRQYQVPNIPRVISPSPTPSEAGSGRDGYFGPVTRSSTRKSKQRVTSPPAIDEDSSGSDPEKRARARSRSPILEGGFGRRRMSGLTTRRQVNGSLKKDLTLPNGTVNGHLSPAAANKNYWREMSRSPSPLGLIPIHQKWRSFIHRHEIPRKILHISIGFLTIFLYCTGTQTSQIHNVLLTLLIPIALTDVIRHRYWQVNRFYIRCLGAFMRESEVDGYNGVISYLLGAWIVMRFCPKDVGVMSILLLSWCDTAASTFGRLWGHLTPRVRRGKSLAGSIAACVTGIITAAMWWGWLGPLFSEYNHGEHAFAYQGVLALPAQARDRLGLSFVQASLTGYWALGAVSLAAGIVASASEAIDVFGWDDNLTIPVLCGAGLWGFLKVFG
;
A
#
# COMPACT_ATOMS: atom_id res chain seq x y z
N MET A 1 61.30 0.90 26.63
CA MET A 1 61.49 0.48 25.24
C MET A 1 61.22 -1.00 25.17
N GLU A 2 60.27 -1.43 24.36
CA GLU A 2 59.91 -2.84 24.21
C GLU A 2 60.84 -3.55 23.21
N SER A 3 60.92 -4.88 23.31
CA SER A 3 61.51 -5.74 22.27
C SER A 3 60.60 -6.94 22.08
N SER A 4 59.85 -6.93 20.97
CA SER A 4 58.82 -7.92 20.68
C SER A 4 59.43 -9.23 20.16
N ARG A 5 59.17 -10.34 20.86
CA ARG A 5 59.56 -11.68 20.39
C ARG A 5 58.66 -12.11 19.23
N GLN A 6 59.19 -12.08 18.01
CA GLN A 6 58.57 -12.73 16.86
C GLN A 6 58.75 -14.24 16.95
N TYR A 7 57.66 -15.01 16.83
CA TYR A 7 57.71 -16.46 16.65
C TYR A 7 57.98 -16.79 15.18
N GLN A 8 58.95 -17.67 14.90
CA GLN A 8 59.13 -18.25 13.57
C GLN A 8 58.05 -19.29 13.29
N VAL A 9 57.41 -19.19 12.11
CA VAL A 9 56.49 -20.20 11.58
C VAL A 9 57.28 -21.18 10.71
N PRO A 10 57.20 -22.50 10.93
CA PRO A 10 57.90 -23.48 10.11
C PRO A 10 57.27 -23.61 8.71
N ASN A 11 58.11 -23.82 7.69
CA ASN A 11 57.65 -23.99 6.31
C ASN A 11 56.96 -25.35 6.10
N ILE A 12 55.80 -25.32 5.44
CA ILE A 12 55.08 -26.52 4.97
C ILE A 12 55.72 -27.07 3.67
N PRO A 13 55.84 -28.40 3.51
CA PRO A 13 56.50 -29.01 2.36
C PRO A 13 55.66 -28.86 1.07
N ARG A 14 56.33 -28.51 -0.03
CA ARG A 14 55.71 -28.27 -1.34
C ARG A 14 55.65 -29.58 -2.13
N VAL A 15 54.47 -30.17 -2.26
CA VAL A 15 54.28 -31.38 -3.09
C VAL A 15 54.46 -31.02 -4.56
N ILE A 16 55.43 -31.65 -5.22
CA ILE A 16 55.68 -31.53 -6.66
C ILE A 16 55.14 -32.79 -7.34
N SER A 17 54.18 -32.62 -8.26
CA SER A 17 53.72 -33.69 -9.16
C SER A 17 54.81 -34.00 -10.21
N PRO A 18 55.19 -35.27 -10.45
CA PRO A 18 56.20 -35.59 -11.45
C PRO A 18 55.73 -35.21 -12.86
N SER A 19 56.63 -34.61 -13.64
CA SER A 19 56.45 -34.38 -15.07
C SER A 19 56.57 -35.69 -15.85
N PRO A 20 55.75 -35.92 -16.91
CA PRO A 20 55.82 -37.14 -17.70
C PRO A 20 57.14 -37.23 -18.48
N THR A 21 57.79 -38.39 -18.43
CA THR A 21 58.96 -38.70 -19.26
C THR A 21 58.53 -38.94 -20.72
N PRO A 22 59.22 -38.36 -21.71
CA PRO A 22 59.05 -38.74 -23.11
C PRO A 22 59.69 -40.11 -23.40
N SER A 23 59.34 -40.69 -24.55
CA SER A 23 59.84 -41.96 -25.11
C SER A 23 59.14 -43.25 -24.65
N GLU A 24 57.97 -43.53 -25.22
CA GLU A 24 57.85 -44.76 -25.99
C GLU A 24 56.85 -44.57 -27.14
N ALA A 25 57.32 -44.70 -28.37
CA ALA A 25 56.54 -44.50 -29.58
C ALA A 25 56.57 -45.75 -30.45
N GLY A 26 55.42 -46.43 -30.55
CA GLY A 26 55.15 -47.43 -31.58
C GLY A 26 55.13 -48.89 -31.11
N SER A 27 53.94 -49.47 -31.10
CA SER A 27 53.58 -50.79 -31.68
C SER A 27 52.23 -51.26 -31.11
N GLY A 28 51.68 -52.36 -31.63
CA GLY A 28 50.59 -53.09 -30.98
C GLY A 28 49.20 -52.46 -31.12
N ARG A 29 48.43 -52.91 -32.12
CA ARG A 29 47.00 -53.14 -31.89
C ARG A 29 46.91 -54.32 -30.91
N ASP A 30 46.21 -54.15 -29.79
CA ASP A 30 45.20 -55.11 -29.33
C ASP A 30 44.34 -54.54 -28.19
N GLY A 31 43.14 -55.10 -28.01
CA GLY A 31 42.09 -54.49 -27.21
C GLY A 31 42.06 -54.94 -25.75
N TYR A 32 42.37 -54.03 -24.81
CA TYR A 32 42.13 -54.21 -23.38
C TYR A 32 41.24 -53.11 -22.80
N PHE A 33 39.95 -53.41 -22.58
CA PHE A 33 39.00 -52.48 -21.96
C PHE A 33 38.88 -52.76 -20.45
N GLY A 34 39.59 -51.98 -19.64
CA GLY A 34 39.37 -51.95 -18.19
C GLY A 34 38.00 -51.39 -17.80
N PRO A 35 37.45 -51.73 -16.62
CA PRO A 35 36.10 -51.34 -16.20
C PRO A 35 35.97 -49.83 -15.97
N VAL A 36 35.31 -49.13 -16.89
CA VAL A 36 35.13 -47.67 -16.84
C VAL A 36 34.06 -47.29 -15.81
N THR A 37 34.43 -46.48 -14.81
CA THR A 37 33.48 -46.01 -13.79
C THR A 37 32.49 -44.97 -14.33
N ARG A 38 31.28 -44.95 -13.76
CA ARG A 38 30.07 -44.28 -14.28
C ARG A 38 30.12 -42.73 -14.31
N SER A 39 31.26 -42.12 -13.99
CA SER A 39 31.46 -40.67 -13.89
C SER A 39 32.04 -40.04 -15.17
N SER A 40 32.83 -40.77 -15.96
CA SER A 40 33.56 -40.22 -17.11
C SER A 40 32.66 -39.87 -18.30
N THR A 41 31.71 -40.75 -18.64
CA THR A 41 30.81 -40.62 -19.80
C THR A 41 29.84 -39.42 -19.73
N ARG A 42 29.67 -38.81 -18.56
CA ARG A 42 28.77 -37.66 -18.39
C ARG A 42 29.40 -36.30 -18.74
N LYS A 43 30.74 -36.22 -18.84
CA LYS A 43 31.46 -34.94 -19.04
C LYS A 43 31.65 -34.55 -20.52
N SER A 44 31.44 -35.49 -21.46
CA SER A 44 31.72 -35.31 -22.89
C SER A 44 30.54 -34.68 -23.69
N LYS A 45 29.32 -34.65 -23.14
CA LYS A 45 28.09 -34.44 -23.92
C LYS A 45 27.35 -33.11 -23.69
N GLN A 46 28.05 -32.06 -23.28
CA GLN A 46 27.45 -30.74 -22.97
C GLN A 46 28.23 -29.57 -23.61
N ARG A 47 28.02 -29.37 -24.91
CA ARG A 47 28.47 -28.17 -25.65
C ARG A 47 27.55 -26.99 -25.29
N VAL A 48 28.12 -25.81 -25.07
CA VAL A 48 27.38 -24.61 -24.67
C VAL A 48 26.75 -23.92 -25.88
N THR A 49 25.48 -23.53 -25.74
CA THR A 49 24.76 -22.60 -26.65
C THR A 49 23.94 -21.64 -25.80
N SER A 50 24.08 -20.34 -26.03
CA SER A 50 23.36 -19.28 -25.32
C SER A 50 21.89 -19.15 -25.81
N PRO A 51 20.92 -18.89 -24.91
CA PRO A 51 19.55 -18.56 -25.31
C PRO A 51 19.46 -17.12 -25.86
N PRO A 52 18.44 -16.81 -26.68
CA PRO A 52 18.17 -15.45 -27.16
C PRO A 52 17.55 -14.56 -26.06
N ALA A 53 17.42 -13.26 -26.37
CA ALA A 53 16.65 -12.32 -25.57
C ALA A 53 15.15 -12.67 -25.53
N ILE A 54 14.44 -12.13 -24.55
CA ILE A 54 13.01 -12.33 -24.33
C ILE A 54 12.34 -10.95 -24.31
N ASP A 55 11.31 -10.76 -25.13
CA ASP A 55 10.49 -9.55 -25.16
C ASP A 55 9.54 -9.49 -23.95
N GLU A 56 9.26 -8.28 -23.47
CA GLU A 56 8.31 -8.05 -22.36
C GLU A 56 6.87 -7.98 -22.88
N ASP A 57 6.05 -8.98 -22.55
CA ASP A 57 4.61 -8.99 -22.89
C ASP A 57 3.75 -8.92 -21.62
N SER A 58 2.86 -7.94 -21.56
CA SER A 58 2.16 -7.57 -20.32
C SER A 58 0.91 -8.41 -20.05
N SER A 59 0.85 -9.11 -18.92
CA SER A 59 -0.35 -9.82 -18.45
C SER A 59 -0.69 -9.47 -17.00
N GLY A 60 -1.58 -8.49 -16.82
CA GLY A 60 -1.98 -7.99 -15.51
C GLY A 60 -2.77 -9.01 -14.67
N SER A 61 -2.31 -9.28 -13.45
CA SER A 61 -2.95 -10.24 -12.55
C SER A 61 -4.08 -9.61 -11.72
N ASP A 62 -5.31 -9.68 -12.25
CA ASP A 62 -6.55 -9.23 -11.59
C ASP A 62 -6.80 -9.92 -10.22
N PRO A 63 -6.86 -9.16 -9.10
CA PRO A 63 -6.92 -9.73 -7.76
C PRO A 63 -8.31 -10.18 -7.29
N GLU A 64 -9.42 -9.80 -7.95
CA GLU A 64 -10.78 -10.01 -7.39
C GLU A 64 -11.18 -11.49 -7.24
N LYS A 65 -10.51 -12.42 -7.93
CA LYS A 65 -10.88 -13.85 -7.96
C LYS A 65 -10.51 -14.66 -6.71
N ARG A 66 -9.83 -14.08 -5.70
CA ARG A 66 -9.31 -14.83 -4.52
C ARG A 66 -10.29 -15.00 -3.34
N ALA A 67 -11.59 -14.77 -3.55
CA ALA A 67 -12.59 -14.67 -2.48
C ALA A 67 -13.68 -15.78 -2.50
N ARG A 68 -13.29 -17.07 -2.59
CA ARG A 68 -14.18 -18.21 -2.27
C ARG A 68 -13.45 -19.29 -1.49
N ALA A 69 -14.03 -19.73 -0.37
CA ALA A 69 -13.49 -20.80 0.46
C ALA A 69 -14.62 -21.74 0.95
N ARG A 70 -14.45 -23.04 0.65
CA ARG A 70 -15.08 -24.23 1.26
C ARG A 70 -16.56 -24.15 1.69
N SER A 71 -17.40 -24.85 0.95
CA SER A 71 -18.51 -25.64 1.50
C SER A 71 -18.25 -27.14 1.25
N ARG A 72 -19.00 -28.03 1.92
CA ARG A 72 -18.91 -29.51 1.79
C ARG A 72 -20.31 -30.11 1.63
N SER A 73 -20.55 -30.82 0.54
CA SER A 73 -21.48 -31.95 0.45
C SER A 73 -21.29 -32.68 -0.89
N PRO A 74 -21.49 -34.01 -0.96
CA PRO A 74 -21.52 -34.74 -2.23
C PRO A 74 -22.95 -34.82 -2.78
N ILE A 75 -23.12 -34.64 -4.09
CA ILE A 75 -24.37 -34.89 -4.82
C ILE A 75 -24.03 -35.68 -6.09
N LEU A 76 -24.92 -36.61 -6.47
CA LEU A 76 -24.70 -37.54 -7.58
C LEU A 76 -24.77 -36.84 -8.95
N GLU A 77 -23.91 -37.23 -9.88
CA GLU A 77 -24.13 -36.97 -11.31
C GLU A 77 -25.08 -38.01 -11.90
N GLY A 78 -26.07 -37.56 -12.68
CA GLY A 78 -26.99 -38.44 -13.38
C GLY A 78 -27.61 -37.77 -14.60
N GLY A 79 -27.39 -38.36 -15.78
CA GLY A 79 -28.23 -38.16 -16.96
C GLY A 79 -27.70 -37.24 -18.07
N PHE A 80 -27.64 -37.81 -19.27
CA PHE A 80 -27.90 -37.24 -20.61
C PHE A 80 -28.03 -35.70 -20.75
N GLY A 81 -27.34 -34.99 -21.66
CA GLY A 81 -26.48 -35.41 -22.77
C GLY A 81 -27.12 -35.16 -24.14
N ARG A 82 -26.53 -34.27 -24.96
CA ARG A 82 -26.82 -34.13 -26.41
C ARG A 82 -25.58 -33.66 -27.17
N ARG A 83 -25.20 -34.39 -28.23
CA ARG A 83 -24.09 -34.05 -29.14
C ARG A 83 -24.63 -33.33 -30.40
N ARG A 84 -23.81 -32.45 -30.98
CA ARG A 84 -23.68 -32.27 -32.44
C ARG A 84 -22.18 -32.23 -32.79
N MET A 85 -21.82 -32.72 -33.97
CA MET A 85 -20.43 -32.87 -34.45
C MET A 85 -20.31 -32.53 -35.95
N SER A 86 -19.06 -32.51 -36.45
CA SER A 86 -18.61 -32.23 -37.82
C SER A 86 -18.50 -30.72 -38.12
N GLY A 87 -17.36 -30.18 -38.59
CA GLY A 87 -16.07 -30.78 -38.99
C GLY A 87 -15.08 -29.67 -39.46
N LEU A 88 -13.93 -29.89 -40.11
CA LEU A 88 -13.02 -31.05 -40.31
C LEU A 88 -11.78 -30.54 -41.09
N THR A 89 -10.47 -30.77 -40.83
CA THR A 89 -9.62 -31.04 -39.64
C THR A 89 -8.16 -30.74 -40.03
N THR A 90 -7.33 -30.14 -39.16
CA THR A 90 -5.84 -30.15 -39.31
C THR A 90 -5.18 -30.76 -38.07
N ARG A 91 -4.21 -31.67 -38.28
CA ARG A 91 -3.66 -32.57 -37.27
C ARG A 91 -2.29 -32.09 -36.75
N ARG A 92 -2.22 -31.59 -35.51
CA ARG A 92 -0.94 -31.33 -34.80
C ARG A 92 -0.97 -32.01 -33.44
N GLN A 93 0.07 -32.80 -33.12
CA GLN A 93 0.11 -33.54 -31.84
C GLN A 93 0.29 -32.60 -30.65
N VAL A 94 -0.54 -32.78 -29.63
CA VAL A 94 -0.34 -32.18 -28.30
C VAL A 94 0.65 -33.04 -27.53
N ASN A 95 1.95 -32.78 -27.72
CA ASN A 95 2.97 -33.30 -26.81
C ASN A 95 2.83 -32.54 -25.48
N GLY A 96 2.28 -33.22 -24.47
CA GLY A 96 2.08 -32.66 -23.14
C GLY A 96 3.40 -32.17 -22.54
N SER A 97 3.36 -31.02 -21.86
CA SER A 97 4.51 -30.42 -21.19
C SER A 97 4.94 -31.29 -20.00
N LEU A 98 5.82 -32.25 -20.28
CA LEU A 98 6.34 -33.22 -19.33
C LEU A 98 7.25 -32.49 -18.32
N LYS A 99 6.65 -31.98 -17.24
CA LYS A 99 7.37 -31.52 -16.06
C LYS A 99 8.29 -32.64 -15.61
N LYS A 100 9.60 -32.39 -15.68
CA LYS A 100 10.61 -33.37 -15.32
C LYS A 100 10.81 -33.35 -13.81
N ASP A 101 9.79 -33.79 -13.08
CA ASP A 101 9.84 -33.92 -11.64
C ASP A 101 10.99 -34.87 -11.27
N LEU A 102 11.88 -34.39 -10.40
CA LEU A 102 13.08 -35.12 -9.98
C LEU A 102 12.71 -36.18 -8.93
N THR A 103 12.22 -37.32 -9.41
CA THR A 103 11.91 -38.49 -8.59
C THR A 103 13.19 -39.15 -8.06
N LEU A 104 13.54 -38.82 -6.81
CA LEU A 104 14.43 -39.63 -5.99
C LEU A 104 13.67 -40.88 -5.49
N PRO A 105 14.33 -42.03 -5.29
CA PRO A 105 13.68 -43.33 -5.03
C PRO A 105 13.17 -43.51 -3.59
N ASN A 106 12.90 -42.42 -2.86
CA ASN A 106 12.10 -42.46 -1.63
C ASN A 106 11.36 -41.12 -1.46
N GLY A 107 10.07 -41.17 -1.10
CA GLY A 107 9.14 -40.07 -1.38
C GLY A 107 8.94 -39.06 -0.26
N THR A 108 9.15 -37.77 -0.55
CA THR A 108 8.32 -36.62 -0.07
C THR A 108 8.86 -35.29 -0.62
N VAL A 109 8.17 -34.69 -1.59
CA VAL A 109 8.56 -33.39 -2.18
C VAL A 109 8.02 -32.19 -1.37
N ASN A 110 8.58 -31.99 -0.18
CA ASN A 110 8.42 -30.72 0.54
C ASN A 110 9.19 -29.62 -0.21
N GLY A 111 8.46 -28.73 -0.90
CA GLY A 111 9.00 -27.75 -1.88
C GLY A 111 9.94 -26.64 -1.34
N HIS A 112 10.43 -26.77 -0.11
CA HIS A 112 11.27 -25.83 0.62
C HIS A 112 12.68 -25.64 0.02
N LEU A 113 13.11 -26.52 -0.88
CA LEU A 113 14.44 -26.50 -1.51
C LEU A 113 14.43 -26.02 -2.98
N SER A 114 13.34 -25.43 -3.45
CA SER A 114 13.31 -24.78 -4.77
C SER A 114 13.79 -23.31 -4.67
N PRO A 115 14.77 -22.85 -5.49
CA PRO A 115 15.24 -21.46 -5.44
C PRO A 115 14.13 -20.41 -5.66
N ALA A 116 13.11 -20.76 -6.44
CA ALA A 116 11.92 -19.93 -6.67
C ALA A 116 11.04 -19.74 -5.41
N ALA A 117 10.97 -20.73 -4.51
CA ALA A 117 10.25 -20.60 -3.25
C ALA A 117 11.03 -19.72 -2.25
N ALA A 118 12.35 -19.86 -2.19
CA ALA A 118 13.21 -19.04 -1.33
C ALA A 118 13.02 -17.54 -1.59
N ASN A 119 13.03 -17.12 -2.87
CA ASN A 119 12.93 -15.70 -3.23
C ASN A 119 11.56 -15.07 -2.90
N LYS A 120 10.47 -15.84 -2.80
CA LYS A 120 9.16 -15.35 -2.34
C LYS A 120 8.97 -15.34 -0.82
N ASN A 121 9.68 -16.19 -0.08
CA ASN A 121 9.57 -16.25 1.38
C ASN A 121 10.54 -15.30 2.11
N TYR A 122 11.73 -15.06 1.56
CA TYR A 122 12.77 -14.18 2.09
C TYR A 122 12.25 -12.78 2.52
N TRP A 123 11.31 -12.20 1.76
CA TRP A 123 10.71 -10.90 2.07
C TRP A 123 9.79 -10.90 3.29
N ARG A 124 9.21 -12.04 3.69
CA ARG A 124 8.46 -12.17 4.95
C ARG A 124 9.40 -12.25 6.15
N GLU A 125 10.53 -12.93 5.99
CA GLU A 125 11.48 -13.22 7.07
C GLU A 125 12.33 -12.00 7.45
N MET A 126 12.53 -11.05 6.54
CA MET A 126 13.46 -9.94 6.75
C MET A 126 12.94 -8.77 7.62
N SER A 127 11.62 -8.63 7.81
CA SER A 127 11.03 -7.60 8.67
C SER A 127 10.98 -8.07 10.13
N ARG A 128 11.96 -7.63 10.92
CA ARG A 128 12.14 -7.89 12.36
C ARG A 128 10.95 -7.38 13.19
N SER A 129 10.65 -7.89 14.38
CA SER A 129 11.41 -8.84 15.22
C SER A 129 10.77 -10.24 15.31
N PRO A 130 11.57 -11.32 15.40
CA PRO A 130 11.07 -12.67 15.67
C PRO A 130 11.02 -12.96 17.17
N SER A 131 9.98 -13.67 17.63
CA SER A 131 10.20 -14.66 18.67
C SER A 131 11.03 -15.79 18.03
N PRO A 132 12.24 -16.11 18.54
CA PRO A 132 13.31 -16.72 17.72
C PRO A 132 13.05 -18.16 17.23
N LEU A 133 11.94 -18.77 17.63
CA LEU A 133 11.55 -20.14 17.29
C LEU A 133 10.23 -20.23 16.51
N GLY A 134 9.49 -19.12 16.33
CA GLY A 134 8.16 -19.12 15.72
C GLY A 134 7.08 -19.94 16.48
N LEU A 135 7.42 -20.46 17.67
CA LEU A 135 6.70 -21.50 18.40
C LEU A 135 5.29 -21.10 18.88
N ILE A 136 5.01 -19.80 18.98
CA ILE A 136 3.73 -19.29 19.49
C ILE A 136 2.89 -18.79 18.29
N PRO A 137 1.83 -19.50 17.87
CA PRO A 137 1.07 -19.17 16.67
C PRO A 137 0.31 -17.84 16.76
N ILE A 138 0.24 -17.23 17.95
CA ILE A 138 -0.37 -15.92 18.17
C ILE A 138 0.35 -14.81 17.37
N HIS A 139 1.69 -14.85 17.27
CA HIS A 139 2.44 -13.83 16.52
C HIS A 139 2.19 -13.89 15.01
N GLN A 140 1.96 -15.08 14.46
CA GLN A 140 1.59 -15.23 13.04
C GLN A 140 0.20 -14.67 12.77
N LYS A 141 -0.77 -14.94 13.66
CA LYS A 141 -2.12 -14.36 13.60
C LYS A 141 -2.06 -12.84 13.71
N TRP A 142 -1.37 -12.30 14.73
CA TRP A 142 -1.16 -10.85 14.90
C TRP A 142 -0.50 -10.20 13.70
N ARG A 143 0.59 -10.76 13.16
CA ARG A 143 1.24 -10.23 11.96
C ARG A 143 0.27 -10.21 10.77
N SER A 144 -0.47 -11.28 10.54
CA SER A 144 -1.46 -11.32 9.46
C SER A 144 -2.61 -10.31 9.65
N PHE A 145 -3.00 -10.04 10.90
CA PHE A 145 -3.99 -9.03 11.27
C PHE A 145 -3.47 -7.60 11.04
N ILE A 146 -2.23 -7.31 11.45
CA ILE A 146 -1.55 -6.02 11.27
C ILE A 146 -1.45 -5.65 9.78
N HIS A 147 -0.97 -6.58 8.94
CA HIS A 147 -0.89 -6.36 7.48
C HIS A 147 -2.30 -6.21 6.88
N ARG A 148 -3.25 -7.09 7.20
CA ARG A 148 -4.62 -7.06 6.62
C ARG A 148 -5.41 -5.79 6.94
N HIS A 149 -5.14 -5.13 8.06
CA HIS A 149 -5.83 -3.90 8.47
C HIS A 149 -4.99 -2.63 8.28
N GLU A 150 -3.80 -2.73 7.67
CA GLU A 150 -2.87 -1.61 7.40
C GLU A 150 -2.53 -0.79 8.65
N ILE A 151 -2.38 -1.44 9.81
CA ILE A 151 -2.39 -0.77 11.12
C ILE A 151 -1.30 0.32 11.25
N PRO A 152 -0.04 0.15 10.80
CA PRO A 152 0.96 1.21 10.92
C PRO A 152 0.63 2.44 10.07
N ARG A 153 0.08 2.25 8.85
CA ARG A 153 -0.43 3.35 8.00
C ARG A 153 -1.56 4.09 8.71
N LYS A 154 -2.52 3.38 9.31
CA LYS A 154 -3.64 4.00 10.04
C LYS A 154 -3.20 4.77 11.27
N ILE A 155 -2.27 4.24 12.05
CA ILE A 155 -1.69 4.95 13.21
C ILE A 155 -1.00 6.23 12.74
N LEU A 156 -0.20 6.16 11.67
CA LEU A 156 0.44 7.35 11.07
C LEU A 156 -0.63 8.38 10.64
N HIS A 157 -1.65 7.95 9.88
CA HIS A 157 -2.73 8.81 9.39
C HIS A 157 -3.48 9.53 10.53
N ILE A 158 -3.94 8.77 11.54
CA ILE A 158 -4.62 9.29 12.74
C ILE A 158 -3.73 10.27 13.52
N SER A 159 -2.44 9.96 13.62
CA SER A 159 -1.47 10.80 14.37
C SER A 159 -1.30 12.19 13.74
N ILE A 160 -1.46 12.33 12.42
CA ILE A 160 -1.35 13.64 11.76
C ILE A 160 -2.58 14.52 12.07
N GLY A 161 -3.76 13.95 12.29
CA GLY A 161 -4.91 14.71 12.81
C GLY A 161 -4.62 15.29 14.20
N PHE A 162 -4.06 14.48 15.11
CA PHE A 162 -3.63 14.96 16.44
C PHE A 162 -2.49 16.00 16.35
N LEU A 163 -1.53 15.82 15.44
CA LEU A 163 -0.47 16.80 15.17
C LEU A 163 -1.05 18.13 14.65
N THR A 164 -2.10 18.07 13.82
CA THR A 164 -2.76 19.26 13.27
C THR A 164 -3.46 20.05 14.38
N ILE A 165 -4.16 19.36 15.29
CA ILE A 165 -4.75 19.98 16.50
C ILE A 165 -3.65 20.57 17.39
N PHE A 166 -2.56 19.84 17.62
CA PHE A 166 -1.44 20.33 18.43
C PHE A 166 -0.84 21.63 17.86
N LEU A 167 -0.55 21.67 16.55
CA LEU A 167 -0.01 22.87 15.87
C LEU A 167 -0.96 24.08 15.98
N TYR A 168 -2.27 23.86 15.85
CA TYR A 168 -3.29 24.89 16.06
C TYR A 168 -3.33 25.38 17.51
N CYS A 169 -3.32 24.47 18.50
CA CYS A 169 -3.29 24.82 19.92
C CYS A 169 -2.00 25.56 20.32
N THR A 170 -0.89 25.37 19.60
CA THR A 170 0.35 26.16 19.75
C THR A 170 0.37 27.47 18.95
N GLY A 171 -0.76 27.89 18.36
CA GLY A 171 -0.89 29.15 17.61
C GLY A 171 -0.11 29.21 16.29
N THR A 172 0.34 28.07 15.75
CA THR A 172 1.10 28.03 14.49
C THR A 172 0.17 28.37 13.31
N GLN A 173 0.54 29.36 12.51
CA GLN A 173 -0.33 29.88 11.45
C GLN A 173 -0.13 29.12 10.12
N THR A 174 -1.17 29.14 9.27
CA THR A 174 -1.19 28.42 7.98
C THR A 174 -0.04 28.79 7.04
N SER A 175 0.37 30.05 7.06
CA SER A 175 1.50 30.61 6.31
C SER A 175 2.85 29.95 6.63
N GLN A 176 3.06 29.54 7.89
CA GLN A 176 4.24 28.80 8.32
C GLN A 176 4.14 27.34 7.89
N ILE A 177 2.97 26.71 8.10
CA ILE A 177 2.75 25.28 7.84
C ILE A 177 2.86 24.95 6.35
N HIS A 178 2.29 25.75 5.44
CA HIS A 178 2.34 25.41 4.00
C HIS A 178 3.76 25.43 3.42
N ASN A 179 4.67 26.24 3.99
CA ASN A 179 6.08 26.26 3.58
C ASN A 179 6.81 25.00 4.07
N VAL A 180 6.52 24.53 5.28
CA VAL A 180 7.06 23.26 5.80
C VAL A 180 6.54 22.08 4.98
N LEU A 181 5.25 22.03 4.67
CA LEU A 181 4.65 20.99 3.83
C LEU A 181 5.31 20.91 2.44
N LEU A 182 5.53 22.05 1.78
CA LEU A 182 6.23 22.10 0.49
C LEU A 182 7.70 21.66 0.59
N THR A 183 8.39 22.11 1.65
CA THR A 183 9.80 21.76 1.92
C THR A 183 9.98 20.26 2.22
N LEU A 184 8.94 19.58 2.73
CA LEU A 184 8.93 18.12 2.89
C LEU A 184 8.51 17.40 1.60
N LEU A 185 7.50 17.91 0.89
CA LEU A 185 6.96 17.32 -0.35
C LEU A 185 8.04 17.14 -1.43
N ILE A 186 8.84 18.19 -1.69
CA ILE A 186 9.85 18.19 -2.76
C ILE A 186 10.89 17.06 -2.59
N PRO A 187 11.64 16.95 -1.46
CA PRO A 187 12.63 15.89 -1.29
C PRO A 187 12.00 14.50 -1.15
N ILE A 188 10.79 14.36 -0.59
CA ILE A 188 10.09 13.07 -0.50
C ILE A 188 9.69 12.57 -1.89
N ALA A 189 9.07 13.43 -2.71
CA ALA A 189 8.69 13.10 -4.09
C ALA A 189 9.92 12.80 -4.96
N LEU A 190 11.00 13.59 -4.83
CA LEU A 190 12.27 13.33 -5.52
C LEU A 190 12.89 11.98 -5.11
N THR A 191 12.84 11.63 -3.82
CA THR A 191 13.31 10.32 -3.32
C THR A 191 12.52 9.17 -3.91
N ASP A 192 11.20 9.34 -4.09
CA ASP A 192 10.33 8.34 -4.74
C ASP A 192 10.70 8.16 -6.22
N VAL A 193 10.85 9.25 -6.98
CA VAL A 193 11.32 9.19 -8.38
C VAL A 193 12.68 8.50 -8.49
N ILE A 194 13.61 8.77 -7.56
CA ILE A 194 14.92 8.09 -7.51
C ILE A 194 14.77 6.60 -7.16
N ARG A 195 13.85 6.19 -6.27
CA ARG A 195 13.65 4.77 -5.93
C ARG A 195 13.19 3.96 -7.15
N HIS A 196 12.30 4.50 -7.97
CA HIS A 196 11.87 3.84 -9.21
C HIS A 196 12.99 3.74 -10.27
N ARG A 197 14.01 4.61 -10.22
CA ARG A 197 15.15 4.56 -11.14
C ARG A 197 16.25 3.57 -10.72
N TYR A 198 16.39 3.27 -9.42
CA TYR A 198 17.47 2.43 -8.89
C TYR A 198 16.95 1.34 -7.95
N TRP A 199 17.04 0.08 -8.37
CA TRP A 199 16.53 -1.08 -7.61
C TRP A 199 17.17 -1.24 -6.22
N GLN A 200 18.43 -0.81 -6.05
CA GLN A 200 19.12 -0.79 -4.75
C GLN A 200 18.43 0.20 -3.80
N VAL A 201 18.05 1.38 -4.31
CA VAL A 201 17.34 2.42 -3.55
C VAL A 201 15.92 1.95 -3.22
N ASN A 202 15.18 1.37 -4.16
CA ASN A 202 13.85 0.80 -3.85
C ASN A 202 13.95 -0.29 -2.76
N ARG A 203 14.94 -1.18 -2.85
CA ARG A 203 15.18 -2.22 -1.83
C ARG A 203 15.53 -1.67 -0.45
N PHE A 204 16.27 -0.55 -0.38
CA PHE A 204 16.54 0.16 0.87
C PHE A 204 15.28 0.87 1.41
N TYR A 205 14.58 1.60 0.54
CA TYR A 205 13.35 2.32 0.86
C TYR A 205 12.27 1.37 1.43
N ILE A 206 11.98 0.26 0.75
CA ILE A 206 11.04 -0.77 1.21
C ILE A 206 11.48 -1.38 2.54
N ARG A 207 12.79 -1.55 2.79
CA ARG A 207 13.32 -2.07 4.06
C ARG A 207 13.07 -1.11 5.23
N CYS A 208 13.08 0.20 4.98
CA CYS A 208 12.90 1.22 6.01
C CYS A 208 11.43 1.67 6.19
N LEU A 209 10.69 1.82 5.09
CA LEU A 209 9.35 2.45 5.06
C LEU A 209 8.22 1.49 4.69
N GLY A 210 8.53 0.27 4.23
CA GLY A 210 7.54 -0.74 3.80
C GLY A 210 6.59 -1.26 4.89
N ALA A 211 6.72 -0.80 6.13
CA ALA A 211 5.70 -1.00 7.17
C ALA A 211 4.49 -0.05 7.04
N PHE A 212 4.66 1.10 6.38
CA PHE A 212 3.63 2.12 6.18
C PHE A 212 3.04 2.11 4.76
N MET A 213 3.75 1.51 3.80
CA MET A 213 3.34 1.40 2.40
C MET A 213 2.25 0.34 2.20
N ARG A 214 1.36 0.57 1.23
CA ARG A 214 0.47 -0.45 0.65
C ARG A 214 1.23 -1.33 -0.34
N GLU A 215 0.75 -2.55 -0.59
CA GLU A 215 1.37 -3.48 -1.57
C GLU A 215 1.43 -2.88 -2.99
N SER A 216 0.49 -2.01 -3.36
CA SER A 216 0.48 -1.27 -4.64
C SER A 216 1.53 -0.15 -4.75
N GLU A 217 2.03 0.36 -3.64
CA GLU A 217 3.01 1.47 -3.59
C GLU A 217 4.46 0.96 -3.71
N VAL A 218 4.65 -0.36 -3.81
CA VAL A 218 5.96 -0.98 -4.08
C VAL A 218 6.43 -0.64 -5.50
N ASP A 219 5.53 -0.80 -6.47
CA ASP A 219 5.79 -0.56 -7.89
C ASP A 219 5.21 0.78 -8.40
N GLY A 220 4.16 1.31 -7.74
CA GLY A 220 3.64 2.67 -7.95
C GLY A 220 4.21 3.69 -6.95
N TYR A 221 3.80 4.97 -7.10
CA TYR A 221 4.20 6.06 -6.19
C TYR A 221 3.66 5.88 -4.77
N ASN A 222 4.35 6.45 -3.78
CA ASN A 222 3.94 6.41 -2.37
C ASN A 222 2.84 7.46 -2.07
N GLY A 223 1.71 7.03 -1.51
CA GLY A 223 0.59 7.89 -1.13
C GLY A 223 0.90 8.98 -0.09
N VAL A 224 2.08 8.96 0.55
CA VAL A 224 2.59 10.11 1.34
C VAL A 224 2.78 11.36 0.48
N ILE A 225 3.13 11.22 -0.81
CA ILE A 225 3.23 12.36 -1.74
C ILE A 225 1.84 12.97 -1.95
N SER A 226 0.85 12.13 -2.25
CA SER A 226 -0.56 12.49 -2.40
C SER A 226 -1.10 13.20 -1.15
N TYR A 227 -0.74 12.68 0.04
CA TYR A 227 -1.10 13.27 1.33
C TYR A 227 -0.52 14.67 1.51
N LEU A 228 0.79 14.84 1.31
CA LEU A 228 1.48 16.12 1.48
C LEU A 228 0.99 17.16 0.46
N LEU A 229 0.70 16.74 -0.77
CA LEU A 229 0.12 17.61 -1.79
C LEU A 229 -1.32 18.03 -1.43
N GLY A 230 -2.17 17.10 -1.00
CA GLY A 230 -3.54 17.40 -0.56
C GLY A 230 -3.59 18.34 0.63
N ALA A 231 -2.75 18.08 1.65
CA ALA A 231 -2.58 18.96 2.80
C ALA A 231 -2.05 20.35 2.40
N TRP A 232 -1.08 20.43 1.48
CA TRP A 232 -0.56 21.70 0.97
C TRP A 232 -1.63 22.51 0.23
N ILE A 233 -2.43 21.88 -0.63
CA ILE A 233 -3.53 22.55 -1.36
C ILE A 233 -4.53 23.16 -0.38
N VAL A 234 -5.07 22.38 0.58
CA VAL A 234 -6.09 22.92 1.49
C VAL A 234 -5.52 23.99 2.43
N MET A 235 -4.28 23.84 2.91
CA MET A 235 -3.63 24.85 3.77
C MET A 235 -3.18 26.11 3.04
N ARG A 236 -3.12 26.09 1.69
CA ARG A 236 -2.75 27.25 0.87
C ARG A 236 -3.95 27.98 0.26
N PHE A 237 -5.05 27.28 -0.03
CA PHE A 237 -6.20 27.85 -0.74
C PHE A 237 -7.50 27.93 0.07
N CYS A 238 -7.67 27.16 1.15
CA CYS A 238 -8.85 27.23 2.00
C CYS A 238 -8.63 28.15 3.22
N PRO A 239 -9.70 28.75 3.79
CA PRO A 239 -9.64 29.42 5.09
C PRO A 239 -9.14 28.49 6.20
N LYS A 240 -8.55 29.06 7.26
CA LYS A 240 -7.81 28.29 8.28
C LYS A 240 -8.63 27.17 8.93
N ASP A 241 -9.89 27.43 9.27
CA ASP A 241 -10.78 26.45 9.85
C ASP A 241 -11.14 25.33 8.88
N VAL A 242 -11.40 25.65 7.61
CA VAL A 242 -11.69 24.67 6.57
C VAL A 242 -10.45 23.84 6.22
N GLY A 243 -9.26 24.44 6.17
CA GLY A 243 -7.99 23.75 5.94
C GLY A 243 -7.68 22.72 7.02
N VAL A 244 -7.76 23.12 8.29
CA VAL A 244 -7.61 22.20 9.44
C VAL A 244 -8.69 21.12 9.42
N MET A 245 -9.96 21.49 9.24
CA MET A 245 -11.08 20.52 9.19
C MET A 245 -10.87 19.50 8.07
N SER A 246 -10.36 19.90 6.90
CA SER A 246 -10.11 19.00 5.77
C SER A 246 -9.02 17.96 6.07
N ILE A 247 -7.97 18.34 6.80
CA ILE A 247 -6.92 17.42 7.26
C ILE A 247 -7.47 16.47 8.34
N LEU A 248 -8.34 16.96 9.24
CA LEU A 248 -9.01 16.11 10.24
C LEU A 248 -9.98 15.12 9.61
N LEU A 249 -10.75 15.53 8.59
CA LEU A 249 -11.62 14.64 7.82
C LEU A 249 -10.81 13.56 7.11
N LEU A 250 -9.72 13.92 6.41
CA LEU A 250 -8.80 12.92 5.85
C LEU A 250 -8.30 11.96 6.93
N SER A 251 -7.69 12.49 7.99
CA SER A 251 -7.08 11.73 9.10
C SER A 251 -8.05 10.72 9.74
N TRP A 252 -9.23 11.16 10.14
CA TRP A 252 -10.13 10.36 10.97
C TRP A 252 -11.27 9.71 10.18
N CYS A 253 -11.74 10.31 9.08
CA CYS A 253 -12.83 9.73 8.28
C CYS A 253 -12.34 8.64 7.31
N ASP A 254 -11.14 8.73 6.70
CA ASP A 254 -10.56 7.57 5.96
C ASP A 254 -10.31 6.40 6.92
N THR A 255 -9.74 6.66 8.09
CA THR A 255 -9.43 5.59 9.03
C THR A 255 -10.68 4.98 9.66
N ALA A 256 -11.77 5.74 9.83
CA ALA A 256 -13.09 5.19 10.14
C ALA A 256 -13.67 4.40 8.96
N ALA A 257 -13.80 5.01 7.77
CA ALA A 257 -14.40 4.41 6.58
C ALA A 257 -13.71 3.12 6.18
N SER A 258 -12.38 3.13 6.10
CA SER A 258 -11.59 1.96 5.74
C SER A 258 -11.45 0.94 6.89
N THR A 259 -11.88 1.24 8.12
CA THR A 259 -11.97 0.25 9.21
C THR A 259 -13.35 -0.40 9.21
N PHE A 260 -14.42 0.38 9.32
CA PHE A 260 -15.79 -0.13 9.33
C PHE A 260 -16.23 -0.70 7.98
N GLY A 261 -15.75 -0.16 6.86
CA GLY A 261 -15.92 -0.73 5.54
C GLY A 261 -15.20 -2.07 5.34
N ARG A 262 -14.11 -2.34 6.06
CA ARG A 262 -13.47 -3.68 6.08
C ARG A 262 -14.14 -4.65 7.05
N LEU A 263 -14.76 -4.15 8.13
CA LEU A 263 -15.47 -4.96 9.13
C LEU A 263 -16.89 -5.35 8.67
N TRP A 264 -17.70 -4.38 8.25
CA TRP A 264 -19.12 -4.52 7.94
C TRP A 264 -19.50 -4.22 6.47
N GLY A 265 -18.53 -3.89 5.61
CA GLY A 265 -18.76 -3.72 4.17
C GLY A 265 -19.15 -4.99 3.41
N HIS A 266 -19.23 -6.14 4.09
CA HIS A 266 -19.80 -7.38 3.57
C HIS A 266 -21.29 -7.56 3.90
N LEU A 267 -21.83 -6.75 4.83
CA LEU A 267 -23.24 -6.73 5.25
C LEU A 267 -24.05 -5.62 4.55
N THR A 268 -23.38 -4.73 3.81
CA THR A 268 -23.96 -3.51 3.25
C THR A 268 -23.72 -3.40 1.74
N PRO A 269 -24.55 -2.65 1.00
CA PRO A 269 -24.33 -2.37 -0.41
C PRO A 269 -22.95 -1.76 -0.68
N ARG A 270 -22.36 -2.11 -1.82
CA ARG A 270 -21.15 -1.44 -2.34
C ARG A 270 -21.57 -0.14 -3.02
N VAL A 271 -20.97 0.97 -2.59
CA VAL A 271 -21.18 2.30 -3.20
C VAL A 271 -20.34 2.41 -4.48
N ARG A 272 -19.13 1.85 -4.46
CA ARG A 272 -18.18 1.78 -5.58
C ARG A 272 -17.43 0.43 -5.53
N ARG A 273 -16.65 0.08 -6.55
CA ARG A 273 -15.64 -0.98 -6.39
C ARG A 273 -14.70 -0.58 -5.24
N GLY A 274 -14.43 -1.49 -4.31
CA GLY A 274 -13.64 -1.23 -3.10
C GLY A 274 -14.37 -0.56 -1.93
N LYS A 275 -15.30 0.38 -2.17
CA LYS A 275 -15.95 1.19 -1.11
C LYS A 275 -17.39 0.76 -0.82
N SER A 276 -17.75 0.69 0.46
CA SER A 276 -19.03 0.16 0.95
C SER A 276 -19.82 1.19 1.75
N LEU A 277 -21.15 1.03 1.80
CA LEU A 277 -22.05 1.95 2.49
C LEU A 277 -21.74 2.02 4.01
N ALA A 278 -21.29 0.93 4.63
CA ALA A 278 -20.78 0.95 6.00
C ALA A 278 -19.57 1.89 6.19
N GLY A 279 -18.71 2.01 5.17
CA GLY A 279 -17.59 2.96 5.17
C GLY A 279 -18.06 4.41 5.05
N SER A 280 -18.95 4.70 4.10
CA SER A 280 -19.52 6.04 3.90
C SER A 280 -20.34 6.53 5.11
N ILE A 281 -21.13 5.65 5.75
CA ILE A 281 -21.85 5.98 6.99
C ILE A 281 -20.86 6.29 8.13
N ALA A 282 -19.77 5.51 8.27
CA ALA A 282 -18.74 5.79 9.25
C ALA A 282 -18.02 7.13 9.00
N ALA A 283 -17.68 7.44 7.74
CA ALA A 283 -17.14 8.75 7.37
C ALA A 283 -18.10 9.89 7.74
N CYS A 284 -19.40 9.71 7.51
CA CYS A 284 -20.43 10.69 7.87
C CYS A 284 -20.47 10.94 9.39
N VAL A 285 -20.60 9.88 10.19
CA VAL A 285 -20.71 9.98 11.65
C VAL A 285 -19.42 10.54 12.27
N THR A 286 -18.25 10.06 11.85
CA THR A 286 -16.97 10.60 12.31
C THR A 286 -16.78 12.05 11.87
N GLY A 287 -17.23 12.44 10.66
CA GLY A 287 -17.18 13.81 10.18
C GLY A 287 -18.04 14.77 11.01
N ILE A 288 -19.27 14.36 11.37
CA ILE A 288 -20.17 15.14 12.25
C ILE A 288 -19.51 15.35 13.63
N ILE A 289 -19.00 14.29 14.25
CA ILE A 289 -18.36 14.36 15.57
C ILE A 289 -17.10 15.25 15.52
N THR A 290 -16.29 15.09 14.48
CA THR A 290 -15.07 15.90 14.28
C THR A 290 -15.42 17.38 14.11
N ALA A 291 -16.47 17.71 13.35
CA ALA A 291 -16.89 19.09 13.09
C ALA A 291 -17.51 19.75 14.32
N ALA A 292 -18.33 19.00 15.08
CA ALA A 292 -18.89 19.47 16.35
C ALA A 292 -17.79 19.73 17.40
N MET A 293 -16.77 18.88 17.47
CA MET A 293 -15.59 19.10 18.32
C MET A 293 -14.75 20.30 17.83
N TRP A 294 -14.55 20.43 16.52
CA TRP A 294 -13.74 21.48 15.92
C TRP A 294 -14.38 22.87 16.08
N TRP A 295 -15.53 23.13 15.45
CA TRP A 295 -16.18 24.44 15.49
C TRP A 295 -16.96 24.70 16.79
N GLY A 296 -17.34 23.65 17.54
CA GLY A 296 -18.09 23.79 18.78
C GLY A 296 -17.25 23.90 20.05
N TRP A 297 -15.99 23.45 20.04
CA TRP A 297 -15.12 23.47 21.23
C TRP A 297 -13.72 24.05 20.96
N LEU A 298 -12.93 23.46 20.05
CA LEU A 298 -11.53 23.89 19.82
C LEU A 298 -11.42 25.27 19.15
N GLY A 299 -12.31 25.57 18.19
CA GLY A 299 -12.38 26.87 17.52
C GLY A 299 -12.62 28.02 18.49
N PRO A 300 -13.71 27.99 19.29
CA PRO A 300 -13.99 29.01 20.30
C PRO A 300 -12.91 29.11 21.40
N LEU A 301 -12.37 27.98 21.86
CA LEU A 301 -11.37 27.94 22.94
C LEU A 301 -10.06 28.67 22.60
N PHE A 302 -9.65 28.64 21.33
CA PHE A 302 -8.45 29.33 20.83
C PHE A 302 -8.81 30.50 19.89
N SER A 303 -9.93 31.17 20.16
CA SER A 303 -10.46 32.27 19.35
C SER A 303 -9.49 33.45 19.18
N GLU A 304 -8.60 33.68 20.15
CA GLU A 304 -7.51 34.68 20.10
C GLU A 304 -6.62 34.56 18.84
N TYR A 305 -6.44 33.35 18.31
CA TYR A 305 -5.61 33.11 17.14
C TYR A 305 -6.35 33.36 15.81
N ASN A 306 -7.66 33.63 15.84
CA ASN A 306 -8.57 33.55 14.70
C ASN A 306 -9.07 34.94 14.26
N HIS A 307 -8.12 35.86 14.07
CA HIS A 307 -8.37 37.27 13.75
C HIS A 307 -7.64 37.71 12.47
N GLY A 308 -8.08 38.82 11.88
CA GLY A 308 -7.46 39.40 10.68
C GLY A 308 -7.46 38.46 9.48
N GLU A 309 -6.32 38.33 8.81
CA GLU A 309 -6.10 37.42 7.67
C GLU A 309 -6.34 35.93 8.02
N HIS A 310 -6.38 35.58 9.31
CA HIS A 310 -6.54 34.20 9.79
C HIS A 310 -7.89 33.97 10.48
N ALA A 311 -8.88 34.83 10.21
CA ALA A 311 -10.27 34.63 10.61
C ALA A 311 -10.86 33.33 10.04
N PHE A 312 -11.82 32.76 10.78
CA PHE A 312 -12.56 31.57 10.36
C PHE A 312 -13.63 31.91 9.31
N ALA A 313 -13.89 30.97 8.40
CA ALA A 313 -15.00 31.04 7.47
C ALA A 313 -16.35 30.79 8.16
N TYR A 314 -16.40 29.91 9.16
CA TYR A 314 -17.59 29.74 10.00
C TYR A 314 -17.55 30.66 11.23
N GLN A 315 -18.53 31.58 11.31
CA GLN A 315 -18.61 32.59 12.37
C GLN A 315 -19.76 32.35 13.38
N GLY A 316 -20.28 31.11 13.48
CA GLY A 316 -21.35 30.76 14.42
C GLY A 316 -22.78 31.10 13.94
N VAL A 317 -22.90 31.64 12.73
CA VAL A 317 -24.14 31.98 12.02
C VAL A 317 -24.15 31.24 10.69
N LEU A 318 -25.33 30.81 10.23
CA LEU A 318 -25.56 30.41 8.85
C LEU A 318 -26.84 31.06 8.33
N ALA A 319 -26.80 31.79 7.23
CA ALA A 319 -27.96 32.46 6.63
C ALA A 319 -28.22 31.99 5.19
N LEU A 320 -29.47 32.07 4.73
CA LEU A 320 -29.78 31.82 3.32
C LEU A 320 -29.10 32.87 2.42
N PRO A 321 -28.64 32.52 1.21
CA PRO A 321 -28.07 33.47 0.26
C PRO A 321 -29.11 34.54 -0.12
N ALA A 322 -28.65 35.78 -0.38
CA ALA A 322 -29.53 36.95 -0.57
C ALA A 322 -30.65 36.69 -1.60
N GLN A 323 -30.30 36.17 -2.78
CA GLN A 323 -31.25 35.83 -3.84
C GLN A 323 -32.39 34.87 -3.42
N ALA A 324 -32.18 34.04 -2.39
CA ALA A 324 -33.21 33.18 -1.81
C ALA A 324 -34.05 33.93 -0.76
N ARG A 325 -33.44 34.78 0.06
CA ARG A 325 -34.15 35.67 1.01
C ARG A 325 -35.10 36.61 0.28
N ASP A 326 -34.63 37.27 -0.77
CA ASP A 326 -35.40 38.23 -1.56
C ASP A 326 -36.63 37.59 -2.22
N ARG A 327 -36.48 36.35 -2.73
CA ARG A 327 -37.59 35.56 -3.32
C ARG A 327 -38.60 35.03 -2.31
N LEU A 328 -38.20 34.89 -1.04
CA LEU A 328 -39.05 34.40 0.05
C LEU A 328 -39.62 35.53 0.92
N GLY A 329 -39.21 36.78 0.69
CA GLY A 329 -39.59 37.93 1.52
C GLY A 329 -39.05 37.88 2.96
N LEU A 330 -38.01 37.07 3.22
CA LEU A 330 -37.53 36.81 4.58
C LEU A 330 -36.44 37.80 5.00
N SER A 331 -36.59 38.36 6.20
CA SER A 331 -35.51 39.16 6.83
C SER A 331 -34.29 38.29 7.14
N PHE A 332 -33.11 38.92 7.23
CA PHE A 332 -31.86 38.21 7.54
C PHE A 332 -31.96 37.38 8.82
N VAL A 333 -32.58 37.93 9.88
CA VAL A 333 -32.74 37.23 11.17
C VAL A 333 -33.60 35.98 11.03
N GLN A 334 -34.75 36.08 10.37
CA GLN A 334 -35.66 34.94 10.14
C GLN A 334 -35.05 33.86 9.23
N ALA A 335 -34.16 34.26 8.33
CA ALA A 335 -33.43 33.38 7.42
C ALA A 335 -32.03 32.99 7.92
N SER A 336 -31.75 33.17 9.22
CA SER A 336 -30.49 32.82 9.87
C SER A 336 -30.66 31.75 10.95
N LEU A 337 -29.78 30.76 10.94
CA LEU A 337 -29.52 29.83 12.04
C LEU A 337 -28.33 30.35 12.84
N THR A 338 -28.37 30.20 14.15
CA THR A 338 -27.30 30.62 15.06
C THR A 338 -27.03 29.57 16.14
N GLY A 339 -25.88 29.65 16.81
CA GLY A 339 -25.54 28.82 17.96
C GLY A 339 -25.58 27.31 17.65
N TYR A 340 -26.23 26.53 18.51
CA TYR A 340 -26.30 25.07 18.37
C TYR A 340 -26.95 24.59 17.06
N TRP A 341 -27.91 25.35 16.50
CA TRP A 341 -28.55 24.99 15.23
C TRP A 341 -27.62 25.21 14.03
N ALA A 342 -26.87 26.32 14.02
CA ALA A 342 -25.82 26.56 13.03
C ALA A 342 -24.69 25.51 13.15
N LEU A 343 -24.27 25.18 14.38
CA LEU A 343 -23.25 24.16 14.64
C LEU A 343 -23.70 22.77 14.18
N GLY A 344 -24.96 22.39 14.43
CA GLY A 344 -25.55 21.15 13.95
C GLY A 344 -25.61 21.09 12.43
N ALA A 345 -26.00 22.18 11.77
CA ALA A 345 -26.07 22.26 10.31
C ALA A 345 -24.68 22.18 9.64
N VAL A 346 -23.67 22.92 10.11
CA VAL A 346 -22.30 22.83 9.55
C VAL A 346 -21.65 21.47 9.85
N SER A 347 -21.94 20.86 11.00
CA SER A 347 -21.45 19.52 11.32
C SER A 347 -22.08 18.44 10.45
N LEU A 348 -23.38 18.53 10.18
CA LEU A 348 -24.08 17.65 9.23
C LEU A 348 -23.54 17.83 7.81
N ALA A 349 -23.30 19.07 7.37
CA ALA A 349 -22.67 19.36 6.09
C ALA A 349 -21.26 18.73 6.00
N ALA A 350 -20.44 18.84 7.04
CA ALA A 350 -19.12 18.20 7.10
C ALA A 350 -19.17 16.67 7.00
N GLY A 351 -20.12 16.02 7.69
CA GLY A 351 -20.33 14.58 7.56
C GLY A 351 -20.76 14.15 6.15
N ILE A 352 -21.72 14.87 5.56
CA ILE A 352 -22.19 14.62 4.19
C ILE A 352 -21.05 14.80 3.19
N VAL A 353 -20.28 15.89 3.31
CA VAL A 353 -19.12 16.19 2.45
C VAL A 353 -18.02 15.14 2.60
N ALA A 354 -17.72 14.68 3.82
CA ALA A 354 -16.74 13.61 4.05
C ALA A 354 -17.19 12.27 3.43
N SER A 355 -18.46 11.90 3.63
CA SER A 355 -19.08 10.70 3.05
C SER A 355 -19.11 10.73 1.53
N ALA A 356 -19.41 11.89 0.93
CA ALA A 356 -19.39 12.10 -0.51
C ALA A 356 -17.96 12.06 -1.07
N SER A 357 -17.00 12.70 -0.41
CA SER A 357 -15.59 12.71 -0.82
C SER A 357 -14.97 11.30 -0.78
N GLU A 358 -15.37 10.48 0.20
CA GLU A 358 -15.05 9.05 0.24
C GLU A 358 -15.74 8.27 -0.90
N ALA A 359 -17.02 8.55 -1.22
CA ALA A 359 -17.75 7.84 -2.25
C ALA A 359 -17.29 8.12 -3.70
N ILE A 360 -16.81 9.34 -3.96
CA ILE A 360 -16.43 9.85 -5.29
C ILE A 360 -15.18 9.16 -5.86
N ASP A 361 -15.02 9.22 -7.18
CA ASP A 361 -13.79 8.91 -7.91
C ASP A 361 -13.33 10.18 -8.64
N VAL A 362 -12.07 10.58 -8.47
CA VAL A 362 -11.47 11.70 -9.20
C VAL A 362 -10.33 11.13 -10.05
N PHE A 363 -10.67 10.71 -11.27
CA PHE A 363 -9.73 10.21 -12.28
C PHE A 363 -8.78 9.08 -11.80
N GLY A 364 -9.18 8.28 -10.80
CA GLY A 364 -8.32 7.24 -10.22
C GLY A 364 -7.15 7.76 -9.37
N TRP A 365 -7.18 9.03 -8.95
CA TRP A 365 -6.18 9.61 -8.03
C TRP A 365 -6.30 9.03 -6.62
N ASP A 366 -5.21 9.10 -5.85
CA ASP A 366 -5.13 8.59 -4.48
C ASP A 366 -6.09 9.34 -3.52
N ASP A 367 -6.83 8.57 -2.72
CA ASP A 367 -7.74 9.07 -1.68
C ASP A 367 -7.07 10.08 -0.73
N ASN A 368 -5.78 9.93 -0.45
CA ASN A 368 -5.00 10.87 0.36
C ASN A 368 -4.92 12.30 -0.23
N LEU A 369 -5.06 12.44 -1.56
CA LEU A 369 -5.09 13.74 -2.26
C LEU A 369 -6.53 14.21 -2.49
N THR A 370 -7.44 13.31 -2.88
CA THR A 370 -8.79 13.68 -3.31
C THR A 370 -9.69 14.03 -2.13
N ILE A 371 -9.67 13.25 -1.04
CA ILE A 371 -10.51 13.47 0.14
C ILE A 371 -10.29 14.86 0.76
N PRO A 372 -9.07 15.33 1.10
CA PRO A 372 -8.92 16.65 1.72
C PRO A 372 -9.34 17.77 0.75
N VAL A 373 -9.01 17.67 -0.53
CA VAL A 373 -9.31 18.73 -1.52
C VAL A 373 -10.81 18.82 -1.80
N LEU A 374 -11.52 17.69 -1.92
CA LEU A 374 -12.98 17.65 -2.05
C LEU A 374 -13.66 18.14 -0.76
N CYS A 375 -13.16 17.74 0.42
CA CYS A 375 -13.65 18.23 1.70
C CYS A 375 -13.50 19.75 1.83
N GLY A 376 -12.34 20.29 1.49
CA GLY A 376 -12.04 21.72 1.57
C GLY A 376 -12.87 22.53 0.59
N ALA A 377 -12.96 22.09 -0.67
CA ALA A 377 -13.80 22.74 -1.68
C ALA A 377 -15.30 22.68 -1.31
N GLY A 378 -15.79 21.53 -0.82
CA GLY A 378 -17.18 21.34 -0.42
C GLY A 378 -17.57 22.18 0.80
N LEU A 379 -16.75 22.16 1.86
CA LEU A 379 -16.99 22.95 3.07
C LEU A 379 -16.82 24.45 2.84
N TRP A 380 -15.80 24.87 2.08
CA TRP A 380 -15.63 26.27 1.75
C TRP A 380 -16.75 26.78 0.82
N GLY A 381 -17.20 25.97 -0.14
CA GLY A 381 -18.36 26.27 -0.97
C GLY A 381 -19.65 26.41 -0.16
N PHE A 382 -19.90 25.49 0.79
CA PHE A 382 -21.01 25.58 1.74
C PHE A 382 -20.95 26.88 2.55
N LEU A 383 -19.81 27.19 3.18
CA LEU A 383 -19.62 28.41 3.96
C LEU A 383 -19.60 29.69 3.10
N LYS A 384 -19.35 29.61 1.79
CA LYS A 384 -19.48 30.74 0.85
C LYS A 384 -20.91 31.01 0.39
N VAL A 385 -21.80 30.03 0.51
CA VAL A 385 -23.24 30.16 0.17
C VAL A 385 -24.09 30.46 1.40
N PHE A 386 -23.69 29.95 2.57
CA PHE A 386 -24.48 30.01 3.80
C PHE A 386 -23.79 30.68 5.00
N GLY A 387 -22.48 30.94 4.98
CA GLY A 387 -21.73 31.58 6.09
C GLY A 387 -21.60 33.09 5.98
#